data_AF-A0A5F1ZWK2-F1
#
_entry.id   AF-A0A5F1ZWK2-F1
#
_cell.length_a   1.000
_cell.length_b   1.000
_cell.length_c   1.000
_cell.angle_alpha   90.00
_cell.angle_beta   90.00
_cell.angle_gamma   90.00
#
_symmetry.space_group_name_H-M   'P 1'
#
loop_
_entity.id
_entity.type
_entity.pdbx_description
1 polymer ?
#
loop_
_entity_poly.entity_id
_entity_poly.type
_entity_poly.pdbx_seq_one_letter_code
_entity_poly.pdbx_strand_id
1 'polypeptide(L)'
;MISVHKKRTVLLSLILVLFAASFTLDCAKKKKPSPAAEAIWKMDRAGVPDSSGLAWVSRYCEKIRDCAQDDLKNLNADAAAILEKRLRKDFCLERFKETKVYAYPSQDPRITLERTISCFKTATEAQCSSIKKGVANLSEDCKWLDQIQNSNG
;
A
#
# COMPACT_ATOMS: atom_id res chain seq x y z
N MET A 1 -36.32 42.50 32.07
CA MET A 1 -34.91 42.07 32.11
C MET A 1 -34.78 40.75 32.84
N ILE A 2 -34.95 39.59 32.18
CA ILE A 2 -34.43 38.31 32.69
C ILE A 2 -33.93 37.49 31.49
N SER A 3 -32.59 37.43 31.45
CA SER A 3 -31.79 36.29 31.03
C SER A 3 -31.74 35.89 29.55
N VAL A 4 -31.11 36.76 28.75
CA VAL A 4 -30.36 36.37 27.53
C VAL A 4 -29.21 35.38 27.86
N HIS A 5 -28.83 35.23 29.14
CA HIS A 5 -27.75 34.34 29.58
C HIS A 5 -28.12 32.85 29.59
N LYS A 6 -29.38 32.48 29.84
CA LYS A 6 -29.74 31.05 30.02
C LYS A 6 -29.63 30.22 28.74
N LYS A 7 -29.89 30.81 27.57
CA LYS A 7 -29.81 30.12 26.26
C LYS A 7 -28.36 29.96 25.77
N ARG A 8 -27.47 30.91 26.12
CA ARG A 8 -26.07 30.93 25.66
C ARG A 8 -25.23 29.86 26.37
N THR A 9 -25.49 29.60 27.65
CA THR A 9 -24.77 28.59 28.44
C THR A 9 -25.12 27.17 28.01
N VAL A 10 -26.38 26.88 27.68
CA VAL A 10 -26.81 25.53 27.23
C VAL A 10 -26.21 25.17 25.86
N LEU A 11 -26.11 26.14 24.95
CA LEU A 11 -25.48 25.95 23.64
C LEU A 11 -23.95 25.74 23.75
N LEU A 12 -23.27 26.46 24.63
CA LEU A 12 -21.84 26.30 24.89
C LEU A 12 -21.50 24.93 25.50
N SER A 13 -22.35 24.41 26.39
CA SER A 13 -22.16 23.08 26.99
C SER A 13 -22.35 21.92 25.99
N LEU A 14 -23.27 22.05 25.03
CA LEU A 14 -23.51 21.03 23.99
C LEU A 14 -22.38 20.97 22.94
N ILE A 15 -21.76 22.11 22.63
CA ILE A 15 -20.64 22.17 21.67
C ILE A 15 -19.37 21.55 22.26
N LEU A 16 -19.15 21.65 23.58
CA LEU A 16 -17.98 21.08 24.24
C LEU A 16 -17.99 19.54 24.31
N VAL A 17 -19.18 18.93 24.40
CA VAL A 17 -19.34 17.45 24.45
C VAL A 17 -19.17 16.84 23.05
N LEU A 18 -19.57 17.54 21.99
CA LEU A 18 -19.35 17.09 20.61
C LEU A 18 -17.88 17.13 20.19
N PHE A 19 -17.11 18.10 20.69
CA PHE A 19 -15.67 18.21 20.38
C PHE A 19 -14.79 17.18 21.11
N ALA A 20 -15.25 16.62 22.24
CA ALA A 20 -14.54 15.58 22.98
C ALA A 20 -14.65 14.18 22.32
N ALA A 21 -15.66 13.96 21.47
CA ALA A 21 -15.90 12.66 20.85
C ALA A 21 -15.15 12.43 19.52
N SER A 22 -14.48 13.45 18.96
CA SER A 22 -13.88 13.37 17.62
C SER A 22 -12.35 13.13 17.59
N PHE A 23 -11.72 12.91 18.75
CA PHE A 23 -10.26 12.69 18.84
C PHE A 23 -9.86 11.25 19.18
N THR A 24 -10.71 10.25 18.93
CA THR A 24 -10.20 8.90 18.69
C THR A 24 -9.77 8.81 17.22
N LEU A 25 -8.73 9.57 16.86
CA LEU A 25 -7.84 9.11 15.81
C LEU A 25 -7.19 7.85 16.36
N ASP A 26 -7.85 6.71 16.13
CA ASP A 26 -7.22 5.41 16.13
C ASP A 26 -6.12 5.48 15.06
N CYS A 27 -4.96 5.99 15.45
CA CYS A 27 -3.71 5.68 14.80
C CYS A 27 -3.53 4.18 14.99
N ALA A 28 -4.19 3.38 14.14
CA ALA A 28 -3.98 1.95 14.05
C ALA A 28 -2.47 1.76 13.89
N LYS A 29 -1.81 1.38 14.99
CA LYS A 29 -0.36 1.21 15.01
C LYS A 29 -0.03 0.25 13.88
N LYS A 30 0.74 0.69 12.90
CA LYS A 30 1.27 -0.18 11.83
C LYS A 30 1.98 -1.34 12.54
N LYS A 31 1.35 -2.51 12.64
CA LYS A 31 2.01 -3.65 13.28
C LYS A 31 3.04 -4.15 12.27
N LYS A 32 4.25 -4.33 12.75
CA LYS A 32 5.35 -4.85 11.95
C LYS A 32 5.09 -6.34 11.67
N PRO A 33 5.56 -6.88 10.53
CA PRO A 33 5.53 -8.33 10.31
C PRO A 33 6.24 -9.06 11.46
N SER A 34 5.86 -10.30 11.71
CA SER A 34 6.61 -11.15 12.63
C SER A 34 8.03 -11.39 12.07
N PRO A 35 9.05 -11.61 12.93
CA PRO A 35 10.40 -11.93 12.47
C PRO A 35 10.46 -13.14 11.52
N ALA A 36 9.57 -14.12 11.72
CA ALA A 36 9.45 -15.29 10.85
C ALA A 36 8.93 -14.91 9.45
N ALA A 37 7.92 -14.05 9.36
CA ALA A 37 7.43 -13.55 8.07
C ALA A 37 8.52 -12.71 7.37
N GLU A 38 9.22 -11.86 8.10
CA GLU A 38 10.32 -11.06 7.54
C GLU A 38 11.46 -11.93 7.00
N ALA A 39 11.82 -13.02 7.68
CA ALA A 39 12.80 -13.98 7.19
C ALA A 39 12.35 -14.64 5.88
N ILE A 40 11.08 -15.05 5.80
CA ILE A 40 10.50 -15.67 4.59
C ILE A 40 10.58 -14.71 3.39
N TRP A 41 10.30 -13.42 3.58
CA TRP A 41 10.37 -12.41 2.51
C TRP A 41 11.78 -12.13 2.00
N LYS A 42 12.79 -12.22 2.86
CA LYS A 42 14.20 -11.96 2.54
C LYS A 42 14.95 -13.19 2.01
N MET A 43 14.46 -14.39 2.28
CA MET A 43 15.13 -15.62 1.91
C MET A 43 15.08 -15.85 0.39
N ASP A 44 16.25 -16.06 -0.20
CA ASP A 44 16.36 -16.50 -1.59
C ASP A 44 15.80 -17.90 -1.78
N ARG A 45 15.24 -18.14 -2.96
CA ARG A 45 14.48 -19.35 -3.28
C ARG A 45 15.38 -20.31 -4.03
N ALA A 46 15.36 -21.57 -3.60
CA ALA A 46 16.11 -22.67 -4.24
C ALA A 46 17.60 -22.35 -4.48
N GLY A 47 18.21 -21.52 -3.62
CA GLY A 47 19.61 -21.10 -3.74
C GLY A 47 19.91 -20.16 -4.92
N VAL A 48 18.89 -19.59 -5.57
CA VAL A 48 19.06 -18.62 -6.66
C VAL A 48 19.22 -17.21 -6.06
N PRO A 49 20.35 -16.53 -6.27
CA PRO A 49 20.52 -15.15 -5.81
C PRO A 49 19.45 -14.21 -6.39
N ASP A 50 19.08 -13.19 -5.62
CA ASP A 50 18.11 -12.16 -6.02
C ASP A 50 16.74 -12.72 -6.42
N SER A 51 16.32 -13.81 -5.78
CA SER A 51 15.03 -14.47 -6.04
C SER A 51 14.05 -14.36 -4.86
N SER A 52 14.46 -13.73 -3.76
CA SER A 52 13.61 -13.44 -2.60
C SER A 52 12.33 -12.67 -2.96
N GLY A 53 11.36 -12.70 -2.05
CA GLY A 53 10.11 -11.94 -2.22
C GLY A 53 10.36 -10.44 -2.39
N LEU A 54 11.27 -9.87 -1.59
CA LEU A 54 11.64 -8.45 -1.72
C LEU A 54 12.35 -8.15 -3.03
N ALA A 55 13.11 -9.10 -3.59
CA ALA A 55 13.70 -8.95 -4.92
C ALA A 55 12.60 -8.87 -6.01
N TRP A 56 11.56 -9.69 -5.93
CA TRP A 56 10.40 -9.61 -6.84
C TRP A 56 9.59 -8.32 -6.69
N VAL A 57 9.38 -7.84 -5.46
CA VAL A 57 8.77 -6.52 -5.21
C VAL A 57 9.59 -5.43 -5.89
N SER A 58 10.91 -5.48 -5.74
CA SER A 58 11.86 -4.54 -6.36
C SER A 58 11.72 -4.52 -7.88
N ARG A 59 11.69 -5.70 -8.54
CA ARG A 59 11.51 -5.81 -10.00
C ARG A 59 10.16 -5.25 -10.45
N TYR A 60 9.11 -5.52 -9.68
CA TYR A 60 7.78 -4.95 -9.95
C TYR A 60 7.78 -3.42 -9.81
N CYS A 61 8.41 -2.85 -8.79
CA CYS A 61 8.55 -1.40 -8.63
C CYS A 61 9.28 -0.76 -9.83
N GLU A 62 10.34 -1.39 -10.33
CA GLU A 62 11.05 -0.94 -11.54
C GLU A 62 10.12 -0.98 -12.76
N LYS A 63 9.38 -2.07 -12.94
CA LYS A 63 8.38 -2.19 -14.01
C LYS A 63 7.34 -1.07 -13.99
N ILE A 64 6.80 -0.75 -12.80
CA ILE A 64 5.80 0.30 -12.65
C ILE A 64 6.38 1.68 -13.01
N ARG A 65 7.61 1.96 -12.57
CA ARG A 65 8.32 3.19 -12.96
C ARG A 65 8.50 3.26 -14.47
N ASP A 66 8.93 2.17 -15.09
CA ASP A 66 9.19 2.12 -16.53
C ASP A 66 7.88 2.34 -17.32
N CYS A 67 6.76 1.77 -16.86
CA CYS A 67 5.44 1.98 -17.46
C CYS A 67 4.87 3.39 -17.28
N ALA A 68 5.40 4.17 -16.34
CA ALA A 68 5.00 5.55 -16.09
C ALA A 68 5.86 6.58 -16.86
N GLN A 69 6.93 6.17 -17.56
CA GLN A 69 7.85 7.10 -18.24
C GLN A 69 7.16 8.02 -19.25
N ASP A 70 6.22 7.50 -20.04
CA ASP A 70 5.51 8.33 -21.01
C ASP A 70 4.50 9.27 -20.33
N ASP A 71 3.91 8.85 -19.21
CA ASP A 71 3.01 9.70 -18.44
C ASP A 71 3.80 10.85 -17.79
N LEU A 72 5.02 10.58 -17.29
CA LEU A 72 5.92 11.58 -16.71
C LEU A 72 6.28 12.69 -17.71
N LYS A 73 6.50 12.37 -18.98
CA LYS A 73 6.81 13.35 -20.04
C LYS A 73 5.65 14.30 -20.33
N ASN A 74 4.42 13.90 -20.02
CA ASN A 74 3.21 14.69 -20.26
C ASN A 74 2.79 15.54 -19.06
N LEU A 75 3.54 15.48 -17.94
CA LEU A 75 3.29 16.28 -16.75
C LEU A 75 4.13 17.56 -16.76
N ASN A 76 3.66 18.57 -16.02
CA ASN A 76 4.50 19.72 -15.70
C ASN A 76 5.63 19.31 -14.73
N ALA A 77 6.66 20.17 -14.62
CA ALA A 77 7.86 19.85 -13.85
C ALA A 77 7.58 19.47 -12.39
N ASP A 78 6.67 20.17 -11.72
CA ASP A 78 6.34 19.90 -10.32
C ASP A 78 5.62 18.56 -10.14
N ALA A 79 4.64 18.27 -10.99
CA ALA A 79 3.90 17.02 -10.97
C ALA A 79 4.79 15.83 -11.34
N ALA A 80 5.68 16.00 -12.31
CA ALA A 80 6.68 15.00 -12.69
C ALA A 80 7.61 14.69 -11.50
N ALA A 81 8.19 15.72 -10.85
CA ALA A 81 9.08 15.53 -9.71
C ALA A 81 8.40 14.83 -8.52
N ILE A 82 7.13 15.14 -8.25
CA ILE A 82 6.34 14.45 -7.21
C ILE A 82 6.14 12.98 -7.57
N LEU A 83 5.78 12.68 -8.82
CA LEU A 83 5.52 11.32 -9.27
C LEU A 83 6.81 10.50 -9.30
N GLU A 84 7.92 11.05 -9.81
CA GLU A 84 9.24 10.43 -9.79
C GLU A 84 9.65 10.03 -8.38
N LYS A 85 9.46 10.92 -7.39
CA LYS A 85 9.74 10.62 -5.98
C LYS A 85 8.94 9.42 -5.46
N ARG A 86 7.69 9.26 -5.90
CA ARG A 86 6.83 8.13 -5.51
C ARG A 86 7.17 6.84 -6.26
N LEU A 87 7.69 6.95 -7.49
CA LEU A 87 8.09 5.82 -8.32
C LEU A 87 9.50 5.33 -8.03
N ARG A 88 10.28 6.00 -7.17
CA ARG A 88 11.59 5.50 -6.77
C ARG A 88 11.46 4.14 -6.10
N LYS A 89 12.38 3.25 -6.46
CA LYS A 89 12.42 1.86 -6.01
C LYS A 89 12.43 1.72 -4.49
N ASP A 90 13.23 2.54 -3.79
CA ASP A 90 13.29 2.60 -2.32
C ASP A 90 11.92 2.94 -1.73
N PHE A 91 11.28 3.98 -2.25
CA PHE A 91 9.97 4.43 -1.77
C PHE A 91 8.89 3.38 -2.03
N CYS A 92 8.86 2.80 -3.23
CA CYS A 92 7.91 1.74 -3.58
C CYS A 92 8.08 0.50 -2.68
N LEU A 93 9.32 0.07 -2.43
CA LEU A 93 9.61 -1.06 -1.54
C LEU A 93 9.19 -0.79 -0.10
N GLU A 94 9.47 0.41 0.43
CA GLU A 94 9.04 0.79 1.78
C GLU A 94 7.51 0.86 1.87
N ARG A 95 6.84 1.37 0.83
CA ARG A 95 5.36 1.36 0.78
C ARG A 95 4.80 -0.05 0.73
N PHE A 96 5.44 -0.96 0.00
CA PHE A 96 5.04 -2.36 -0.01
C PHE A 96 5.10 -2.97 1.40
N LYS A 97 6.14 -2.65 2.18
CA LYS A 97 6.27 -3.13 3.58
C LYS A 97 5.19 -2.59 4.52
N GLU A 98 4.47 -1.54 4.13
CA GLU A 98 3.32 -1.02 4.87
C GLU A 98 2.02 -1.72 4.50
N THR A 99 2.00 -2.57 3.46
CA THR A 99 0.78 -3.24 3.01
C THR A 99 0.39 -4.40 3.92
N LYS A 100 -0.90 -4.75 3.92
CA LYS A 100 -1.42 -5.93 4.61
C LYS A 100 -0.76 -7.22 4.13
N VAL A 101 -0.43 -7.31 2.83
CA VAL A 101 0.26 -8.48 2.25
C VAL A 101 1.58 -8.77 2.95
N TYR A 102 2.34 -7.71 3.27
CA TYR A 102 3.62 -7.84 3.95
C TYR A 102 3.46 -7.95 5.48
N ALA A 103 2.63 -7.09 6.09
CA ALA A 103 2.50 -6.98 7.54
C ALA A 103 1.57 -8.03 8.17
N TYR A 104 0.55 -8.49 7.44
CA TYR A 104 -0.55 -9.35 7.88
C TYR A 104 -0.96 -10.33 6.78
N PRO A 105 -0.12 -11.32 6.44
CA PRO A 105 -0.54 -12.33 5.49
C PRO A 105 -1.85 -12.95 6.01
N SER A 106 -2.92 -12.87 5.20
CA SER A 106 -4.26 -13.39 5.54
C SER A 106 -4.29 -14.92 5.61
N GLN A 107 -3.16 -15.55 5.26
CA GLN A 107 -2.91 -16.98 5.18
C GLN A 107 -1.49 -17.27 5.71
N ASP A 108 -1.04 -18.51 5.55
CA ASP A 108 0.37 -18.87 5.76
C ASP A 108 1.30 -17.90 4.99
N PRO A 109 2.32 -17.30 5.65
CA PRO A 109 3.23 -16.35 5.02
C PRO A 109 3.91 -16.89 3.74
N ARG A 110 4.13 -18.21 3.64
CA ARG A 110 4.67 -18.84 2.43
C ARG A 110 3.67 -18.80 1.29
N ILE A 111 2.40 -19.09 1.54
CA ILE A 111 1.35 -19.03 0.52
C ILE A 111 1.17 -17.59 0.05
N THR A 112 1.13 -16.63 0.98
CA THR A 112 1.06 -15.21 0.63
C THR A 112 2.26 -14.77 -0.23
N LEU A 113 3.47 -15.19 0.14
CA LEU A 113 4.68 -14.93 -0.63
C LEU A 113 4.59 -15.50 -2.06
N GLU A 114 4.23 -16.77 -2.21
CA GLU A 114 4.13 -17.45 -3.50
C GLU A 114 3.17 -16.75 -4.45
N ARG A 115 1.96 -16.46 -3.98
CA ARG A 115 0.94 -15.79 -4.79
C ARG A 115 1.35 -14.37 -5.15
N THR A 116 2.00 -13.65 -4.23
CA THR A 116 2.53 -12.31 -4.52
C THR A 116 3.63 -12.34 -5.58
N ILE A 117 4.58 -13.28 -5.47
CA ILE A 117 5.64 -13.48 -6.48
C ILE A 117 5.03 -13.84 -7.83
N SER A 118 4.06 -14.77 -7.87
CA SER A 118 3.35 -15.18 -9.08
C SER A 118 2.70 -13.99 -9.79
N CYS A 119 1.99 -13.13 -9.04
CA CYS A 119 1.44 -11.89 -9.58
C CYS A 119 2.54 -10.97 -10.11
N PHE A 120 3.58 -10.69 -9.32
CA PHE A 120 4.64 -9.77 -9.71
C PHE A 120 5.43 -10.24 -10.92
N LYS A 121 5.70 -11.55 -11.04
CA LYS A 121 6.27 -12.13 -12.24
C LYS A 121 5.40 -11.85 -13.47
N THR A 122 4.11 -12.17 -13.37
CA THR A 122 3.13 -11.89 -14.44
C THR A 122 3.12 -10.40 -14.81
N ALA A 123 3.12 -9.52 -13.82
CA ALA A 123 3.12 -8.08 -14.05
C ALA A 123 4.43 -7.57 -14.66
N THR A 124 5.59 -8.12 -14.28
CA THR A 124 6.88 -7.73 -14.88
C THR A 124 6.97 -8.10 -16.37
N GLU A 125 6.35 -9.21 -16.76
CA GLU A 125 6.30 -9.72 -18.13
C GLU A 125 5.18 -9.06 -18.98
N ALA A 126 4.16 -8.48 -18.34
CA ALA A 126 3.03 -7.83 -19.01
C ALA A 126 3.42 -6.54 -19.75
N GLN A 127 2.63 -6.18 -20.76
CA GLN A 127 2.75 -4.87 -21.43
C GLN A 127 2.25 -3.75 -20.50
N CYS A 128 2.85 -2.56 -20.62
CA CYS A 128 2.43 -1.40 -19.83
C CYS A 128 0.98 -0.98 -20.07
N SER A 129 0.46 -1.19 -21.28
CA SER A 129 -0.96 -0.97 -21.60
C SER A 129 -1.89 -1.84 -20.75
N SER A 130 -1.53 -3.09 -20.48
CA SER A 130 -2.28 -3.99 -19.61
C SER A 130 -2.17 -3.60 -18.14
N ILE A 131 -0.97 -3.21 -17.69
CA ILE A 131 -0.76 -2.72 -16.32
C ILE A 131 -1.59 -1.45 -16.05
N LYS A 132 -1.61 -0.51 -17.00
CA LYS A 132 -2.41 0.73 -16.91
C LYS A 132 -3.93 0.46 -16.87
N LYS A 133 -4.39 -0.65 -17.47
CA LYS A 133 -5.80 -1.11 -17.38
C LYS A 133 -6.13 -1.78 -16.05
N GLY A 134 -5.14 -2.00 -15.18
CA GLY A 134 -5.31 -2.58 -13.85
C GLY A 134 -4.59 -3.92 -13.70
N VAL A 135 -3.71 -4.00 -12.70
CA VAL A 135 -2.90 -5.19 -12.39
C VAL A 135 -3.77 -6.38 -12.00
N ALA A 136 -4.92 -6.15 -11.36
CA ALA A 136 -5.87 -7.19 -10.97
C ALA A 136 -6.37 -8.04 -12.16
N ASN A 137 -6.33 -7.52 -13.39
CA ASN A 137 -6.80 -8.21 -14.59
C ASN A 137 -5.74 -9.12 -15.24
N LEU A 138 -4.52 -9.16 -14.70
CA LEU A 138 -3.40 -9.89 -15.32
C LEU A 138 -3.40 -11.39 -14.99
N SER A 139 -3.86 -11.77 -13.79
CA SER A 139 -3.96 -13.15 -13.34
C SER A 139 -4.85 -13.27 -12.10
N GLU A 140 -5.27 -14.49 -11.76
CA GLU A 140 -6.01 -14.76 -10.52
C GLU A 140 -5.21 -14.41 -9.26
N ASP A 141 -3.88 -14.58 -9.29
CA ASP A 141 -3.03 -14.17 -8.16
C ASP A 141 -2.94 -12.65 -8.03
N CYS A 142 -2.94 -11.90 -9.13
CA CYS A 142 -3.01 -10.45 -9.08
C CYS A 142 -4.37 -9.94 -8.61
N LYS A 143 -5.45 -10.58 -9.04
CA LYS A 143 -6.79 -10.29 -8.55
C LYS A 143 -6.92 -10.53 -7.05
N TRP A 144 -6.39 -11.64 -6.57
CA TRP A 144 -6.32 -11.95 -5.14
C TRP A 144 -5.48 -10.93 -4.36
N LEU A 145 -4.33 -10.52 -4.91
CA LEU A 145 -3.46 -9.54 -4.27
C LEU A 145 -4.15 -8.19 -4.11
N ASP A 146 -4.85 -7.73 -5.15
CA ASP A 146 -5.66 -6.51 -5.12
C ASP A 146 -6.79 -6.60 -4.06
N GLN A 147 -7.51 -7.71 -4.00
CA GLN A 147 -8.56 -7.95 -3.00
C GLN A 147 -8.03 -7.85 -1.57
N ILE A 148 -6.85 -8.41 -1.29
CA ILE A 148 -6.25 -8.32 0.05
C ILE A 148 -5.88 -6.88 0.38
N GLN A 149 -5.27 -6.17 -0.56
CA GLN A 149 -4.86 -4.78 -0.34
C GLN A 149 -6.05 -3.85 -0.12
N ASN A 150 -7.17 -4.09 -0.82
CA ASN A 150 -8.37 -3.27 -0.78
C ASN A 150 -9.43 -3.75 0.22
N SER A 151 -9.24 -4.92 0.85
CA SER A 151 -10.13 -5.39 1.92
C SER A 151 -10.16 -4.38 3.07
N ASN A 152 -11.36 -3.95 3.49
CA ASN A 152 -11.53 -3.24 4.75
C ASN A 152 -11.26 -4.25 5.89
N GLY A 153 -10.34 -3.89 6.77
CA GLY A 153 -10.04 -4.69 7.97
C GLY A 153 -10.99 -4.33 9.08
#